data_AF-A0A5K7ZLG8-F1
#
_entry.id   AF-A0A5K7ZLG8-F1
#
_cell.length_a   1.000
_cell.length_b   1.000
_cell.length_c   1.000
_cell.angle_alpha   90.00
_cell.angle_beta   90.00
_cell.angle_gamma   90.00
#
_symmetry.space_group_name_H-M   'P 1'
#
loop_
_entity.id
_entity.type
_entity.pdbx_description
1 polymer ?
#
loop_
_entity_poly.entity_id
_entity_poly.type
_entity_poly.pdbx_seq_one_letter_code
_entity_poly.pdbx_strand_id
1 'polypeptide(L)'
;MADKKQTAEENYPLDPVIVIDMSSRPAHTNFSRYLTFEDHAGRRKRLKVAFKKTGSLHWESDSFPDGIDTLKSLTDTGNRSYWDRMVLENRGGRTTLPIDRLRIVMRYQNPPGLSPSHLNHAEIPVVDYPIGMSLLAGHDEICLDEFARRSRYAWAGIEESDPSVVRAVAADLGKSGSDGRGQDPYGRNPKYGGAISLLCSEFVSWYYYELNIKINGKSLRDITGTQQIHDLFKAENTLYRYNSGTHLQAFVHAETNQEYTPQPGDYLERRGPDGAEHSMIMYRWLPGDPDASNTHDRYNRAIVFNGPWPVTLRLVRIHEDEKNDNKDFWLGKVD
;
A
#
# COMPACT_ATOMS: atom_id res chain seq x y z
N MET A 1 24.61 -0.09 -29.10
CA MET A 1 24.67 0.13 -27.64
C MET A 1 23.23 0.08 -27.16
N ALA A 2 22.89 -0.92 -26.35
CA ALA A 2 21.52 -1.20 -25.95
C ALA A 2 21.04 -0.13 -24.97
N ASP A 3 19.93 0.53 -25.31
CA ASP A 3 19.17 1.34 -24.37
C ASP A 3 18.78 0.46 -23.18
N LYS A 4 19.34 0.78 -22.02
CA LYS A 4 18.79 0.32 -20.74
C LYS A 4 17.38 0.89 -20.66
N LYS A 5 16.37 0.07 -20.99
CA LYS A 5 14.99 0.30 -20.53
C LYS A 5 15.10 0.62 -19.04
N GLN A 6 14.79 1.86 -18.66
CA GLN A 6 14.64 2.25 -17.27
C GLN A 6 13.65 1.27 -16.64
N THR A 7 14.20 0.37 -15.82
CA THR A 7 13.43 -0.51 -14.94
C THR A 7 12.58 0.38 -14.05
N ALA A 8 11.32 0.00 -13.83
CA ALA A 8 10.36 0.70 -12.98
C ALA A 8 11.08 1.33 -11.78
N GLU A 9 11.10 2.66 -11.71
CA GLU A 9 11.84 3.38 -10.68
C GLU A 9 11.36 2.88 -9.31
N GLU A 10 12.28 2.25 -8.57
CA GLU A 10 12.06 1.86 -7.19
C GLU A 10 11.69 3.14 -6.42
N ASN A 11 10.47 3.20 -5.89
CA ASN A 11 10.01 4.38 -5.16
C ASN A 11 10.60 4.37 -3.76
N TYR A 12 11.80 4.92 -3.67
CA TYR A 12 12.48 5.00 -2.40
C TYR A 12 11.75 5.96 -1.45
N PRO A 13 11.70 5.61 -0.14
CA PRO A 13 11.25 6.54 0.87
C PRO A 13 12.17 7.76 0.88
N LEU A 14 11.55 8.93 1.00
CA LEU A 14 12.19 10.18 1.34
C LEU A 14 12.19 10.34 2.86
N ASP A 15 12.84 11.40 3.34
CA ASP A 15 12.79 11.82 4.74
C ASP A 15 11.34 11.91 5.21
N PRO A 16 10.92 11.07 6.19
CA PRO A 16 9.57 11.13 6.71
C PRO A 16 9.37 12.39 7.54
N VAL A 17 8.11 12.78 7.72
CA VAL A 17 7.74 13.88 8.63
C VAL A 17 7.19 13.26 9.90
N ILE A 18 7.89 13.48 11.02
CA ILE A 18 7.48 12.96 12.33
C ILE A 18 7.24 14.13 13.27
N VAL A 19 6.02 14.19 13.82
CA VAL A 19 5.56 15.27 14.67
C VAL A 19 5.03 14.69 15.98
N ILE A 20 5.43 15.31 17.09
CA ILE A 20 5.03 14.93 18.44
C ILE A 20 4.42 16.15 19.12
N ASP A 21 3.13 16.05 19.43
CA ASP A 21 2.46 16.95 20.36
C ASP A 21 2.52 16.35 21.76
N MET A 22 2.88 17.17 22.74
CA MET A 22 3.01 16.72 24.13
C MET A 22 1.94 17.34 25.02
N SER A 23 1.48 16.61 26.02
CA SER A 23 0.53 17.13 27.01
C SER A 23 1.19 18.04 28.05
N SER A 24 2.51 17.97 28.19
CA SER A 24 3.30 18.85 29.06
C SER A 24 4.74 18.98 28.58
N ARG A 25 5.46 19.97 29.11
CA ARG A 25 6.84 20.26 28.69
C ARG A 25 7.79 19.15 29.17
N PRO A 26 8.57 18.51 28.28
CA PRO A 26 9.56 17.53 28.67
C PRO A 26 10.77 18.21 29.34
N ALA A 27 11.53 17.45 30.13
CA ALA A 27 12.70 17.97 30.85
C ALA A 27 13.78 18.58 29.93
N HIS A 28 13.94 18.03 28.72
CA HIS A 28 14.89 18.51 27.72
C HIS A 28 14.14 18.88 26.43
N THR A 29 14.51 20.01 25.83
CA THR A 29 13.87 20.52 24.60
C THR A 29 14.40 19.85 23.34
N ASN A 30 15.64 19.37 23.36
CA ASN A 30 16.26 18.65 22.25
C ASN A 30 16.48 17.20 22.67
N PHE A 31 16.09 16.26 21.81
CA PHE A 31 16.23 14.84 22.07
C PHE A 31 16.17 14.05 20.76
N SER A 32 16.59 12.79 20.83
CA SER A 32 16.39 11.83 19.74
C SER A 32 15.60 10.63 20.21
N ARG A 33 14.76 10.07 19.34
CA ARG A 33 14.08 8.78 19.55
C ARG A 33 14.34 7.85 18.38
N TYR A 34 13.96 6.60 18.56
CA TYR A 34 14.05 5.61 17.50
C TYR A 34 12.66 5.19 17.11
N LEU A 35 12.41 5.21 15.80
CA LEU A 35 11.31 4.49 15.23
C LEU A 35 11.83 3.11 14.82
N THR A 36 11.33 2.08 15.47
CA THR A 36 11.75 0.69 15.25
C THR A 36 10.66 -0.06 14.51
N PHE A 37 11.10 -0.85 13.53
CA PHE A 37 10.31 -1.75 12.69
C PHE A 37 10.79 -3.17 12.98
N GLU A 38 9.89 -4.08 13.34
CA GLU A 38 10.18 -5.47 13.69
C GLU A 38 9.41 -6.40 12.75
N ASP A 39 10.11 -7.39 12.20
CA ASP A 39 9.50 -8.40 11.34
C ASP A 39 8.95 -9.61 12.12
N HIS A 40 8.28 -10.51 11.41
CA HIS A 40 7.72 -11.73 11.99
C HIS A 40 8.76 -12.66 12.65
N ALA A 41 10.05 -12.51 12.31
CA ALA A 41 11.16 -13.27 12.88
C ALA A 41 11.82 -12.53 14.07
N GLY A 42 11.30 -11.37 14.47
CA GLY A 42 11.82 -10.54 15.56
C GLY A 42 13.06 -9.70 15.19
N ARG A 43 13.42 -9.63 13.91
CA ARG A 43 14.55 -8.80 13.44
C ARG A 43 14.10 -7.35 13.40
N ARG A 44 14.97 -6.46 13.87
CA ARG A 44 14.66 -5.03 14.06
C ARG A 44 15.47 -4.13 13.14
N LYS A 45 14.77 -3.21 12.49
CA LYS A 45 15.30 -2.05 11.76
C LYS A 45 14.98 -0.78 12.53
N ARG A 46 15.93 0.14 12.64
CA ARG A 46 15.77 1.35 13.46
C ARG A 46 16.11 2.59 12.67
N LEU A 47 15.21 3.55 12.72
CA LEU A 47 15.40 4.90 12.24
C LEU A 47 15.60 5.82 13.44
N LYS A 48 16.78 6.40 13.57
CA LYS A 48 17.05 7.42 14.59
C LYS A 48 16.54 8.77 14.10
N VAL A 49 15.78 9.44 14.95
CA VAL A 49 15.12 10.72 14.65
C VAL A 49 15.56 11.74 15.68
N ALA A 50 16.15 12.85 15.24
CA ALA A 50 16.38 14.01 16.08
C ALA A 50 15.20 14.97 15.97
N PHE A 51 14.74 15.48 17.11
CA PHE A 51 13.59 16.38 17.18
C PHE A 51 14.03 17.80 17.55
N LYS A 52 13.44 18.78 16.86
CA LYS A 52 13.52 20.19 17.23
C LYS A 52 12.17 20.67 17.75
N LYS A 53 12.21 21.58 18.71
CA LYS A 53 11.02 22.27 19.20
C LYS A 53 10.59 23.33 18.19
N THR A 54 9.36 23.24 17.69
CA THR A 54 8.76 24.21 16.77
C THR A 54 7.61 25.00 17.38
N GLY A 55 7.05 24.54 18.50
CA GLY A 55 6.02 25.25 19.28
C GLY A 55 6.12 24.96 20.78
N SER A 56 5.23 25.54 21.60
CA SER A 56 5.30 25.42 23.07
C SER A 56 5.34 23.96 23.56
N LEU A 57 4.49 23.12 22.96
CA LEU A 57 4.34 21.68 23.19
C LEU A 57 4.42 20.87 21.87
N HIS A 58 5.11 21.41 20.87
CA HIS A 58 5.17 20.86 19.52
C HIS A 58 6.62 20.61 19.10
N TRP A 59 6.90 19.39 18.64
CA TRP A 59 8.21 18.96 18.15
C TRP A 59 8.08 18.27 16.80
N GLU A 60 9.05 18.53 15.94
CA GLU A 60 9.11 17.97 14.59
C GLU A 60 10.48 17.32 14.35
N SER A 61 10.52 16.30 13.50
CA SER A 61 11.74 15.71 12.99
C SER A 61 12.59 16.78 12.32
N ASP A 62 13.79 16.98 12.86
CA ASP A 62 14.77 17.92 12.32
C ASP A 62 15.74 17.23 11.36
N SER A 63 16.21 16.05 11.76
CA SER A 63 17.16 15.26 10.98
C SER A 63 17.12 13.79 11.38
N PHE A 64 17.75 12.96 10.55
CA PHE A 64 17.96 11.53 10.76
C PHE A 64 19.47 11.28 10.91
N PRO A 65 20.02 11.31 12.14
CA PRO A 65 21.47 11.35 12.35
C PRO A 65 22.25 10.19 11.75
N ASP A 66 21.61 9.02 11.64
CA ASP A 66 22.20 7.81 11.10
C ASP A 66 21.77 7.58 9.63
N GLY A 67 21.15 8.59 9.00
CA GLY A 67 20.52 8.51 7.68
C GLY A 67 19.18 7.79 7.69
N ILE A 68 18.55 7.72 6.50
CA ILE A 68 17.27 7.02 6.28
C ILE A 68 17.43 5.71 5.49
N ASP A 69 18.65 5.20 5.30
CA ASP A 69 18.90 4.00 4.50
C ASP A 69 18.18 2.76 5.07
N THR A 70 17.93 2.74 6.38
CA THR A 70 17.05 1.75 7.01
C THR A 70 15.68 1.71 6.34
N LEU A 71 15.11 2.85 5.90
CA LEU A 71 13.85 2.90 5.18
C LEU A 71 13.97 2.36 3.74
N LYS A 72 15.09 2.57 3.05
CA LYS A 72 15.35 1.91 1.75
C LYS A 72 15.38 0.40 1.90
N SER A 73 15.97 -0.08 2.99
CA SER A 73 15.88 -1.51 3.29
C SER A 73 14.44 -1.98 3.55
N LEU A 74 13.45 -1.10 3.74
CA LEU A 74 12.03 -1.50 3.82
C LEU A 74 11.40 -1.68 2.43
N THR A 75 11.99 -1.09 1.39
CA THR A 75 11.59 -1.31 0.00
C THR A 75 12.29 -2.50 -0.65
N ASP A 76 13.36 -3.03 -0.03
CA ASP A 76 14.04 -4.23 -0.51
C ASP A 76 13.14 -5.48 -0.42
N THR A 77 13.50 -6.54 -1.14
CA THR A 77 12.94 -7.89 -0.93
C THR A 77 13.21 -8.33 0.51
N GLY A 78 12.20 -8.78 1.26
CA GLY A 78 12.37 -9.21 2.65
C GLY A 78 11.45 -8.54 3.65
N ASN A 79 10.72 -7.49 3.22
CA ASN A 79 10.50 -6.36 4.13
C ASN A 79 9.07 -5.93 4.38
N ARG A 80 8.10 -6.62 3.79
CA ARG A 80 6.70 -6.35 4.09
C ARG A 80 6.43 -6.52 5.59
N SER A 81 6.89 -7.64 6.17
CA SER A 81 6.62 -7.95 7.57
C SER A 81 7.28 -7.02 8.60
N TYR A 82 8.32 -6.24 8.26
CA TYR A 82 8.96 -5.31 9.21
C TYR A 82 8.02 -4.24 9.76
N TRP A 83 6.91 -3.96 9.08
CA TRP A 83 5.93 -2.98 9.51
C TRP A 83 4.73 -3.60 10.21
N ASP A 84 4.75 -4.92 10.44
CA ASP A 84 3.71 -5.60 11.22
C ASP A 84 3.81 -5.19 12.67
N ARG A 85 5.03 -4.89 13.14
CA ARG A 85 5.26 -4.24 14.42
C ARG A 85 6.13 -3.00 14.30
N MET A 86 5.60 -1.88 14.78
CA MET A 86 6.21 -0.57 14.74
C MET A 86 6.17 0.04 16.15
N VAL A 87 7.32 0.48 16.67
CA VAL A 87 7.39 1.04 18.03
C VAL A 87 8.20 2.34 18.06
N LEU A 88 7.81 3.28 18.92
CA LEU A 88 8.61 4.46 19.26
C LEU A 88 9.42 4.14 20.53
N GLU A 89 10.74 4.09 20.43
CA GLU A 89 11.63 3.70 21.54
C GLU A 89 12.39 4.89 22.15
N ASN A 90 12.51 4.85 23.47
CA ASN A 90 13.55 5.56 24.21
C ASN A 90 14.65 4.55 24.55
N ARG A 91 15.80 4.64 23.88
CA ARG A 91 16.91 3.66 24.02
C ARG A 91 17.99 4.16 24.98
N GLY A 92 17.65 4.26 26.27
CA GLY A 92 18.54 4.79 27.30
C GLY A 92 18.54 6.33 27.38
N GLY A 93 17.55 6.99 26.77
CA GLY A 93 17.44 8.45 26.82
C GLY A 93 16.94 8.94 28.18
N ARG A 94 17.37 10.13 28.59
CA ARG A 94 17.11 10.68 29.94
C ARG A 94 15.81 11.47 30.06
N THR A 95 15.04 11.57 28.99
CA THR A 95 13.86 12.44 28.93
C THR A 95 12.60 11.59 28.76
N THR A 96 11.64 11.73 29.67
CA THR A 96 10.28 11.22 29.45
C THR A 96 9.55 12.15 28.47
N LEU A 97 8.83 11.58 27.50
CA LEU A 97 7.98 12.32 26.57
C LEU A 97 6.51 12.02 26.87
N PRO A 98 5.74 12.97 27.41
CA PRO A 98 4.30 12.79 27.62
C PRO A 98 3.56 13.10 26.30
N ILE A 99 3.44 12.10 25.43
CA ILE A 99 2.94 12.24 24.06
C ILE A 99 1.41 12.28 24.07
N ASP A 100 0.85 13.40 23.66
CA ASP A 100 -0.59 13.57 23.45
C ASP A 100 -1.00 13.04 22.07
N ARG A 101 -0.31 13.51 21.01
CA ARG A 101 -0.52 13.08 19.62
C ARG A 101 0.81 12.77 18.94
N LEU A 102 0.79 11.76 18.07
CA LEU A 102 1.90 11.41 17.20
C LEU A 102 1.41 11.42 15.76
N ARG A 103 2.21 12.04 14.88
CA ARG A 103 2.03 11.97 13.44
C ARG A 103 3.33 11.50 12.79
N ILE A 104 3.25 10.47 11.96
CA ILE A 104 4.33 9.90 11.16
C ILE A 104 3.80 9.81 9.73
N VAL A 105 4.30 10.68 8.85
CA VAL A 105 3.99 10.66 7.42
C VAL A 105 5.20 10.12 6.66
N MET A 106 5.00 9.01 5.96
CA MET A 106 5.99 8.44 5.06
C MET A 106 5.86 9.08 3.69
N ARG A 107 7.00 9.49 3.13
CA ARG A 107 7.07 10.22 1.87
C ARG A 107 7.81 9.39 0.83
N TYR A 108 7.39 9.45 -0.42
CA TYR A 108 7.95 8.65 -1.52
C TYR A 108 8.27 9.52 -2.72
N GLN A 109 9.32 9.15 -3.48
CA GLN A 109 9.87 10.02 -4.52
C GLN A 109 8.90 10.29 -5.68
N ASN A 110 8.07 9.32 -6.10
CA ASN A 110 6.96 9.51 -7.05
C ASN A 110 6.24 8.16 -7.30
N PRO A 111 5.40 7.65 -6.39
CA PRO A 111 4.73 6.36 -6.61
C PRO A 111 4.00 6.34 -7.96
N PRO A 112 4.10 5.29 -8.78
CA PRO A 112 3.53 5.32 -10.13
C PRO A 112 2.02 5.52 -10.12
N GLY A 113 1.47 5.94 -11.26
CA GLY A 113 0.04 6.13 -11.43
C GLY A 113 -0.48 7.45 -10.85
N LEU A 114 -1.80 7.55 -10.75
CA LEU A 114 -2.47 8.79 -10.33
C LEU A 114 -2.99 8.66 -8.90
N SER A 115 -2.89 9.74 -8.13
CA SER A 115 -3.56 9.83 -6.83
C SER A 115 -5.07 10.04 -7.02
N PRO A 116 -5.93 9.43 -6.20
CA PRO A 116 -7.30 9.90 -6.03
C PRO A 116 -7.31 11.38 -5.63
N SER A 117 -8.27 12.16 -6.11
CA SER A 117 -8.29 13.63 -5.94
C SER A 117 -8.24 14.13 -4.49
N HIS A 118 -8.70 13.33 -3.54
CA HIS A 118 -8.75 13.65 -2.11
C HIS A 118 -7.52 13.16 -1.34
N LEU A 119 -6.55 12.51 -1.99
CA LEU A 119 -5.38 11.92 -1.34
C LEU A 119 -4.10 12.28 -2.09
N ASN A 120 -2.98 12.22 -1.38
CA ASN A 120 -1.65 12.23 -1.96
C ASN A 120 -1.01 10.86 -1.71
N HIS A 121 -0.97 9.99 -2.70
CA HIS A 121 -0.43 8.64 -2.51
C HIS A 121 1.10 8.59 -2.28
N ALA A 122 1.79 9.73 -2.45
CA ALA A 122 3.20 9.89 -2.16
C ALA A 122 3.45 10.26 -0.70
N GLU A 123 2.41 10.65 0.04
CA GLU A 123 2.48 11.03 1.44
C GLU A 123 1.43 10.26 2.24
N ILE A 124 1.86 9.16 2.83
CA ILE A 124 0.98 8.23 3.53
C ILE A 124 1.13 8.47 5.04
N PRO A 125 0.07 8.91 5.74
CA PRO A 125 0.10 9.05 7.19
C PRO A 125 0.05 7.66 7.82
N VAL A 126 1.21 7.11 8.12
CA VAL A 126 1.30 5.81 8.77
C VAL A 126 0.74 5.89 10.18
N VAL A 127 1.05 6.96 10.92
CA VAL A 127 0.40 7.26 12.19
C VAL A 127 -0.05 8.71 12.15
N ASP A 128 -1.27 8.99 12.59
CA ASP A 128 -1.79 10.34 12.80
C ASP A 128 -2.95 10.25 13.80
N TYR A 129 -2.61 10.09 15.08
CA TYR A 129 -3.57 9.69 16.11
C TYR A 129 -3.22 10.27 17.49
N PRO A 130 -4.21 10.59 18.34
CA PRO A 130 -3.98 10.85 19.75
C PRO A 130 -3.45 9.58 20.43
N ILE A 131 -2.21 9.62 20.89
CA ILE A 131 -1.56 8.50 21.58
C ILE A 131 -1.93 8.53 23.06
N GLY A 132 -1.86 9.70 23.71
CA GLY A 132 -2.16 9.86 25.13
C GLY A 132 -1.28 9.01 26.07
N MET A 133 -0.04 8.71 25.68
CA MET A 133 0.88 7.85 26.43
C MET A 133 2.20 8.57 26.72
N SER A 134 2.86 8.18 27.81
CA SER A 134 4.21 8.66 28.12
C SER A 134 5.25 7.65 27.68
N LEU A 135 6.22 8.08 26.89
CA LEU A 135 7.43 7.33 26.60
C LEU A 135 8.47 7.68 27.68
N LEU A 136 8.67 6.78 28.63
CA LEU A 136 9.47 6.99 29.85
C LEU A 136 10.96 7.11 29.53
N ALA A 137 11.70 7.82 30.40
CA ALA A 137 13.16 7.82 30.39
C ALA A 137 13.74 6.42 30.68
N GLY A 138 14.97 6.17 30.23
CA GLY A 138 15.60 4.85 30.30
C GLY A 138 15.30 4.05 29.04
N HIS A 139 14.93 2.78 29.22
CA HIS A 139 14.58 1.85 28.14
C HIS A 139 13.07 1.63 28.16
N ASP A 140 12.37 2.26 27.22
CA ASP A 140 10.91 2.17 27.11
C ASP A 140 10.47 2.19 25.64
N GLU A 141 9.31 1.62 25.34
CA GLU A 141 8.74 1.57 23.99
C GLU A 141 7.21 1.76 24.01
N ILE A 142 6.70 2.54 23.06
CA ILE A 142 5.25 2.61 22.77
C ILE A 142 4.99 1.83 21.48
N CYS A 143 4.10 0.84 21.56
CA CYS A 143 3.61 0.12 20.40
C CYS A 143 2.68 1.00 19.54
N LEU A 144 2.96 1.08 18.23
CA LEU A 144 2.26 1.94 17.30
C LEU A 144 1.27 1.21 16.39
N ASP A 145 1.19 -0.11 16.46
CA ASP A 145 0.49 -0.95 15.47
C ASP A 145 -0.99 -0.60 15.32
N GLU A 146 -1.71 -0.48 16.44
CA GLU A 146 -3.13 -0.17 16.41
C GLU A 146 -3.38 1.26 15.89
N PHE A 147 -2.56 2.23 16.33
CA PHE A 147 -2.63 3.60 15.86
C PHE A 147 -2.35 3.67 14.36
N ALA A 148 -1.37 2.90 13.88
CA ALA A 148 -1.01 2.87 12.48
C ALA A 148 -2.13 2.31 11.60
N ARG A 149 -2.72 1.19 12.02
CA ARG A 149 -3.89 0.59 11.35
C ARG A 149 -5.04 1.59 11.26
N ARG A 150 -5.40 2.24 12.38
CA ARG A 150 -6.50 3.22 12.43
C ARG A 150 -6.23 4.42 11.52
N SER A 151 -5.02 4.96 11.51
CA SER A 151 -4.64 6.09 10.66
C SER A 151 -4.67 5.74 9.18
N ARG A 152 -4.15 4.57 8.78
CA ARG A 152 -4.21 4.10 7.39
C ARG A 152 -5.66 3.90 6.92
N TYR A 153 -6.51 3.31 7.76
CA TYR A 153 -7.94 3.13 7.42
C TYR A 153 -8.64 4.46 7.24
N ALA A 154 -8.46 5.39 8.20
CA ALA A 154 -9.06 6.71 8.11
C ALA A 154 -8.60 7.47 6.86
N TRP A 155 -7.29 7.41 6.54
CA TRP A 155 -6.74 8.04 5.34
C TRP A 155 -7.28 7.43 4.05
N ALA A 156 -7.43 6.10 3.99
CA ALA A 156 -7.97 5.41 2.82
C ALA A 156 -9.51 5.41 2.74
N GLY A 157 -10.20 5.90 3.78
CA GLY A 157 -11.65 5.86 3.89
C GLY A 157 -12.22 4.45 4.07
N ILE A 158 -11.47 3.55 4.69
CA ILE A 158 -11.81 2.13 4.87
C ILE A 158 -12.72 1.96 6.07
N GLU A 159 -13.80 1.22 5.87
CA GLU A 159 -14.81 0.94 6.87
C GLU A 159 -14.67 -0.47 7.43
N GLU A 160 -15.23 -0.72 8.62
CA GLU A 160 -15.23 -2.06 9.20
C GLU A 160 -16.08 -3.05 8.39
N SER A 161 -17.07 -2.55 7.64
CA SER A 161 -17.93 -3.29 6.71
C SER A 161 -17.22 -3.73 5.43
N ASP A 162 -16.07 -3.13 5.07
CA ASP A 162 -15.35 -3.48 3.85
C ASP A 162 -14.88 -4.94 3.87
N PRO A 163 -14.74 -5.61 2.71
CA PRO A 163 -14.24 -6.98 2.65
C PRO A 163 -12.91 -7.18 3.39
N SER A 164 -12.71 -8.37 3.97
CA SER A 164 -11.51 -8.68 4.75
C SER A 164 -10.21 -8.43 3.97
N VAL A 165 -10.23 -8.68 2.66
CA VAL A 165 -9.09 -8.42 1.75
C VAL A 165 -8.77 -6.95 1.60
N VAL A 166 -9.79 -6.11 1.48
CA VAL A 166 -9.65 -4.65 1.43
C VAL A 166 -9.03 -4.13 2.72
N ARG A 167 -9.55 -4.59 3.87
CA ARG A 167 -9.02 -4.22 5.19
C ARG A 167 -7.57 -4.68 5.40
N ALA A 168 -7.25 -5.93 5.01
CA ALA A 168 -5.91 -6.48 5.13
C ALA A 168 -4.89 -5.71 4.28
N VAL A 169 -5.24 -5.40 3.02
CA VAL A 169 -4.36 -4.60 2.14
C VAL A 169 -4.22 -3.17 2.65
N ALA A 170 -5.31 -2.56 3.15
CA ALA A 170 -5.27 -1.22 3.70
C ALA A 170 -4.36 -1.09 4.93
N ALA A 171 -4.29 -2.13 5.77
CA ALA A 171 -3.39 -2.15 6.92
C ALA A 171 -1.91 -2.05 6.52
N ASP A 172 -1.60 -2.37 5.26
CA ASP A 172 -0.26 -2.39 4.69
C ASP A 172 0.05 -1.18 3.80
N LEU A 173 -0.83 -0.16 3.75
CA LEU A 173 -0.57 1.07 3.02
C LEU A 173 0.73 1.74 3.49
N GLY A 174 1.61 2.03 2.54
CA GLY A 174 2.96 2.55 2.80
C GLY A 174 3.98 1.50 3.23
N LYS A 175 3.64 0.21 3.26
CA LYS A 175 4.62 -0.89 3.40
C LYS A 175 5.08 -1.39 2.03
N SER A 176 6.11 -2.24 2.02
CA SER A 176 6.32 -3.16 0.90
C SER A 176 5.15 -4.16 0.85
N GLY A 177 4.65 -4.46 -0.34
CA GLY A 177 3.63 -5.49 -0.58
C GLY A 177 4.21 -6.89 -0.87
N SER A 178 5.54 -7.03 -0.85
CA SER A 178 6.25 -8.30 -1.10
C SER A 178 7.31 -8.55 -0.02
N ASP A 179 7.37 -9.79 0.47
CA ASP A 179 8.36 -10.25 1.45
C ASP A 179 9.65 -10.75 0.79
N GLY A 180 9.81 -10.81 -0.53
CA GLY A 180 11.09 -11.23 -1.09
C GLY A 180 11.48 -12.71 -0.84
N ARG A 181 12.52 -13.19 -1.54
CA ARG A 181 12.81 -14.63 -1.63
C ARG A 181 13.13 -15.25 -0.28
N GLY A 182 12.28 -16.20 0.17
CA GLY A 182 12.56 -17.06 1.33
C GLY A 182 12.59 -16.33 2.67
N GLN A 183 11.87 -15.21 2.75
CA GLN A 183 11.77 -14.37 3.94
C GLN A 183 10.30 -14.22 4.39
N ASP A 184 9.38 -15.04 3.88
CA ASP A 184 7.98 -15.05 4.31
C ASP A 184 7.77 -16.00 5.52
N PRO A 185 6.75 -15.74 6.37
CA PRO A 185 6.49 -16.53 7.57
C PRO A 185 6.08 -17.98 7.30
N TYR A 186 5.85 -18.36 6.05
CA TYR A 186 5.38 -19.69 5.66
C TYR A 186 6.45 -20.53 4.94
N GLY A 187 7.73 -20.12 5.00
CA GLY A 187 8.86 -20.89 4.50
C GLY A 187 9.38 -20.44 3.13
N ARG A 188 9.96 -21.35 2.35
CA ARG A 188 10.50 -21.01 1.03
C ARG A 188 9.36 -20.90 0.03
N ASN A 189 8.86 -19.69 -0.19
CA ASN A 189 7.93 -19.42 -1.27
C ASN A 189 8.69 -19.09 -2.58
N PRO A 190 8.52 -19.87 -3.66
CA PRO A 190 9.14 -19.59 -4.96
C PRO A 190 8.64 -18.28 -5.57
N LYS A 191 7.50 -17.75 -5.10
CA LYS A 191 6.87 -16.54 -5.60
C LYS A 191 7.73 -15.31 -5.49
N TYR A 192 8.51 -15.16 -4.43
CA TYR A 192 9.25 -13.93 -4.21
C TYR A 192 10.62 -13.96 -4.91
N GLY A 193 10.61 -14.19 -6.22
CA GLY A 193 11.82 -14.41 -7.02
C GLY A 193 12.69 -13.16 -7.25
N GLY A 194 12.29 -12.01 -6.71
CA GLY A 194 13.01 -10.74 -6.85
C GLY A 194 12.95 -10.13 -8.26
N ALA A 195 12.21 -10.75 -9.19
CA ALA A 195 12.01 -10.21 -10.53
C ALA A 195 10.87 -9.20 -10.53
N ILE A 196 11.20 -7.92 -10.75
CA ILE A 196 10.25 -6.78 -10.70
C ILE A 196 9.01 -7.02 -11.57
N SER A 197 9.16 -7.71 -12.71
CA SER A 197 8.08 -8.02 -13.66
C SER A 197 6.96 -8.90 -13.10
N LEU A 198 7.16 -9.58 -11.97
CA LEU A 198 6.19 -10.53 -11.39
C LEU A 198 5.48 -9.99 -10.13
N LEU A 199 5.98 -8.88 -9.59
CA LEU A 199 5.66 -8.43 -8.24
C LEU A 199 4.21 -7.96 -8.05
N CYS A 200 3.55 -7.44 -9.09
CA CYS A 200 2.15 -7.01 -8.99
C CYS A 200 1.22 -8.20 -8.80
N SER A 201 1.51 -9.34 -9.45
CA SER A 201 0.76 -10.59 -9.27
C SER A 201 1.10 -11.28 -7.94
N GLU A 202 2.34 -11.17 -7.47
CA GLU A 202 2.74 -11.60 -6.12
C GLU A 202 1.93 -10.84 -5.06
N PHE A 203 1.80 -9.52 -5.21
CA PHE A 203 1.01 -8.68 -4.33
C PHE A 203 -0.44 -9.19 -4.23
N VAL A 204 -1.18 -9.29 -5.35
CA VAL A 204 -2.58 -9.77 -5.32
C VAL A 204 -2.68 -11.18 -4.75
N SER A 205 -1.83 -12.10 -5.23
CA SER A 205 -1.89 -13.51 -4.84
C SER A 205 -1.57 -13.74 -3.35
N TRP A 206 -0.74 -12.89 -2.73
CA TRP A 206 -0.50 -12.94 -1.29
C TRP A 206 -1.79 -12.68 -0.52
N TYR A 207 -2.51 -11.59 -0.82
CA TYR A 207 -3.68 -11.21 0.00
C TYR A 207 -4.83 -12.18 -0.18
N TYR A 208 -5.00 -12.72 -1.38
CA TYR A 208 -6.00 -13.76 -1.60
C TYR A 208 -5.61 -15.04 -0.88
N TYR A 209 -4.33 -15.42 -0.88
CA TYR A 209 -3.86 -16.58 -0.12
C TYR A 209 -4.10 -16.44 1.38
N GLU A 210 -3.72 -15.31 1.96
CA GLU A 210 -3.75 -15.09 3.41
C GLU A 210 -5.15 -15.05 3.99
N LEU A 211 -6.11 -14.64 3.16
CA LEU A 211 -7.52 -14.65 3.52
C LEU A 211 -8.25 -15.88 3.00
N ASN A 212 -7.51 -16.88 2.52
CA ASN A 212 -8.04 -18.15 2.05
C ASN A 212 -9.10 -17.98 0.95
N ILE A 213 -8.96 -16.93 0.13
CA ILE A 213 -9.72 -16.74 -1.11
C ILE A 213 -9.17 -17.76 -2.11
N LYS A 214 -10.07 -18.59 -2.63
CA LYS A 214 -9.76 -19.63 -3.62
C LYS A 214 -10.49 -19.31 -4.90
N ILE A 215 -9.77 -19.40 -6.01
CA ILE A 215 -10.32 -19.23 -7.36
C ILE A 215 -10.27 -20.61 -8.02
N ASN A 216 -11.41 -21.12 -8.45
CA ASN A 216 -11.60 -22.47 -8.97
C ASN A 216 -11.13 -23.54 -7.98
N GLY A 217 -11.42 -23.34 -6.69
CA GLY A 217 -10.96 -24.20 -5.59
C GLY A 217 -9.44 -24.21 -5.35
N LYS A 218 -8.66 -23.45 -6.13
CA LYS A 218 -7.20 -23.41 -6.04
C LYS A 218 -6.72 -22.28 -5.14
N SER A 219 -5.69 -22.59 -4.37
CA SER A 219 -4.93 -21.60 -3.63
C SER A 219 -4.11 -20.74 -4.60
N LEU A 220 -4.06 -19.43 -4.35
CA LEU A 220 -3.20 -18.52 -5.10
C LEU A 220 -1.76 -18.48 -4.56
N ARG A 221 -1.41 -19.40 -3.65
CA ARG A 221 -0.09 -19.46 -3.02
C ARG A 221 1.07 -19.63 -4.01
N ASP A 222 0.87 -20.19 -5.19
CA ASP A 222 2.00 -20.47 -6.10
C ASP A 222 1.87 -19.75 -7.45
N ILE A 223 1.05 -18.70 -7.49
CA ILE A 223 0.86 -17.87 -8.68
C ILE A 223 2.01 -16.88 -8.83
N THR A 224 2.73 -16.98 -9.93
CA THR A 224 3.97 -16.26 -10.22
C THR A 224 3.81 -15.18 -11.29
N GLY A 225 2.65 -15.07 -11.93
CA GLY A 225 2.43 -14.10 -12.99
C GLY A 225 0.96 -13.70 -13.15
N THR A 226 0.73 -12.47 -13.61
CA THR A 226 -0.60 -11.90 -13.89
C THR A 226 -1.42 -12.81 -14.79
N GLN A 227 -0.83 -13.36 -15.86
CA GLN A 227 -1.54 -14.26 -16.78
C GLN A 227 -2.07 -15.53 -16.10
N GLN A 228 -1.38 -16.06 -15.07
CA GLN A 228 -1.87 -17.23 -14.33
C GLN A 228 -3.09 -16.89 -13.48
N ILE A 229 -3.16 -15.68 -12.89
CA ILE A 229 -4.36 -15.20 -12.17
C ILE A 229 -5.53 -15.08 -13.16
N HIS A 230 -5.29 -14.45 -14.30
CA HIS A 230 -6.28 -14.34 -15.38
C HIS A 230 -6.85 -15.71 -15.79
N ASP A 231 -5.97 -16.68 -16.06
CA ASP A 231 -6.38 -18.02 -16.51
C ASP A 231 -7.21 -18.76 -15.45
N LEU A 232 -6.98 -18.49 -14.16
CA LEU A 232 -7.80 -19.05 -13.08
C LEU A 232 -9.23 -18.51 -13.09
N PHE A 233 -9.40 -17.17 -13.12
CA PHE A 233 -10.72 -16.54 -13.19
C PHE A 233 -11.46 -16.89 -14.49
N LYS A 234 -10.72 -16.98 -15.60
CA LYS A 234 -11.27 -17.46 -16.88
C LYS A 234 -11.78 -18.89 -16.76
N ALA A 235 -11.02 -19.79 -16.14
CA ALA A 235 -11.42 -21.19 -15.94
C ALA A 235 -12.60 -21.35 -14.97
N GLU A 236 -12.80 -20.41 -14.04
CA GLU A 236 -13.96 -20.34 -13.14
C GLU A 236 -15.17 -19.63 -13.76
N ASN A 237 -15.02 -19.07 -14.96
CA ASN A 237 -16.07 -18.32 -15.65
C ASN A 237 -16.56 -17.10 -14.86
N THR A 238 -15.61 -16.42 -14.18
CA THR A 238 -15.84 -15.22 -13.35
C THR A 238 -15.02 -14.02 -13.84
N LEU A 239 -14.55 -14.07 -15.09
CA LEU A 239 -13.74 -13.02 -15.70
C LEU A 239 -14.58 -12.15 -16.65
N TYR A 240 -14.50 -10.85 -16.46
CA TYR A 240 -15.26 -9.84 -17.20
C TYR A 240 -14.30 -8.89 -17.92
N ARG A 241 -14.57 -8.55 -19.17
CA ARG A 241 -13.79 -7.57 -19.95
C ARG A 241 -14.50 -6.22 -19.92
N TYR A 242 -13.76 -5.14 -19.69
CA TYR A 242 -14.30 -3.80 -19.87
C TYR A 242 -14.34 -3.44 -21.36
N ASN A 243 -15.47 -2.85 -21.81
CA ASN A 243 -15.62 -2.40 -23.18
C ASN A 243 -15.91 -0.88 -23.22
N SER A 244 -14.97 -0.09 -23.72
CA SER A 244 -15.15 1.36 -23.90
C SER A 244 -15.88 1.74 -25.19
N GLY A 245 -15.80 0.88 -26.21
CA GLY A 245 -16.28 1.15 -27.58
C GLY A 245 -17.74 0.76 -27.86
N THR A 246 -18.41 0.08 -26.95
CA THR A 246 -19.82 -0.30 -27.08
C THR A 246 -20.76 0.74 -26.47
N HIS A 247 -22.06 0.71 -26.81
CA HIS A 247 -23.08 1.46 -26.06
C HIS A 247 -23.12 1.09 -24.55
N LEU A 248 -22.47 -0.01 -24.18
CA LEU A 248 -22.28 -0.48 -22.82
C LEU A 248 -20.88 -0.08 -22.35
N GLN A 249 -20.79 0.91 -21.46
CA GLN A 249 -19.54 1.28 -20.77
C GLN A 249 -19.47 0.47 -19.47
N ALA A 250 -19.25 -0.84 -19.58
CA ALA A 250 -19.36 -1.78 -18.48
C ALA A 250 -18.35 -2.92 -18.59
N PHE A 251 -18.11 -3.60 -17.47
CA PHE A 251 -17.47 -4.92 -17.48
C PHE A 251 -18.50 -5.96 -17.88
N VAL A 252 -18.22 -6.70 -18.94
CA VAL A 252 -19.12 -7.73 -19.48
C VAL A 252 -18.43 -9.08 -19.54
N HIS A 253 -19.19 -10.13 -19.26
CA HIS A 253 -18.71 -11.49 -19.39
C HIS A 253 -18.57 -11.86 -20.87
N ALA A 254 -17.43 -12.43 -21.25
CA ALA A 254 -17.08 -12.63 -22.66
C ALA A 254 -18.04 -13.57 -23.42
N GLU A 255 -18.64 -14.54 -22.74
CA GLU A 255 -19.51 -15.54 -23.38
C GLU A 255 -21.00 -15.20 -23.25
N THR A 256 -21.39 -14.56 -22.16
CA THR A 256 -22.82 -14.36 -21.82
C THR A 256 -23.28 -12.92 -22.02
N ASN A 257 -22.35 -11.98 -22.24
CA ASN A 257 -22.58 -10.54 -22.25
C ASN A 257 -23.25 -10.00 -20.98
N GLN A 258 -23.22 -10.76 -19.88
CA GLN A 258 -23.74 -10.30 -18.61
C GLN A 258 -22.86 -9.16 -18.08
N GLU A 259 -23.49 -8.04 -17.74
CA GLU A 259 -22.83 -6.92 -17.09
C GLU A 259 -22.52 -7.22 -15.63
N TYR A 260 -21.41 -6.67 -15.16
CA TYR A 260 -20.99 -6.73 -13.77
C TYR A 260 -20.48 -5.37 -13.30
N THR A 261 -20.94 -4.97 -12.12
CA THR A 261 -20.43 -3.78 -11.43
C THR A 261 -19.33 -4.22 -10.48
N PRO A 262 -18.08 -3.73 -10.66
CA PRO A 262 -16.98 -4.14 -9.81
C PRO A 262 -17.25 -3.88 -8.33
N GLN A 263 -16.82 -4.82 -7.50
CA GLN A 263 -16.93 -4.78 -6.05
C GLN A 263 -15.56 -4.59 -5.40
N PRO A 264 -15.49 -4.03 -4.18
CA PRO A 264 -14.27 -4.00 -3.41
C PRO A 264 -13.73 -5.43 -3.20
N GLY A 265 -12.42 -5.63 -3.38
CA GLY A 265 -11.76 -6.93 -3.29
C GLY A 265 -11.60 -7.68 -4.60
N ASP A 266 -12.37 -7.33 -5.64
CA ASP A 266 -12.24 -7.94 -6.97
C ASP A 266 -10.83 -7.79 -7.54
N TYR A 267 -10.44 -8.77 -8.37
CA TYR A 267 -9.18 -8.72 -9.09
C TYR A 267 -9.32 -7.77 -10.28
N LEU A 268 -8.43 -6.79 -10.42
CA LEU A 268 -8.36 -5.95 -11.60
C LEU A 268 -7.03 -6.16 -12.32
N GLU A 269 -7.12 -6.50 -13.60
CA GLU A 269 -6.00 -6.66 -14.53
C GLU A 269 -5.97 -5.51 -15.52
N ARG A 270 -4.77 -4.97 -15.77
CA ARG A 270 -4.50 -4.17 -16.96
C ARG A 270 -3.64 -4.98 -17.93
N ARG A 271 -4.05 -5.00 -19.19
CA ARG A 271 -3.33 -5.61 -20.31
C ARG A 271 -2.94 -4.54 -21.32
N GLY A 272 -1.87 -4.81 -22.05
CA GLY A 272 -1.49 -4.04 -23.24
C GLY A 272 -1.24 -4.97 -24.43
N PRO A 273 -0.58 -4.47 -25.49
CA PRO A 273 -0.40 -5.21 -26.74
C PRO A 273 0.29 -6.57 -26.55
N ASP A 274 1.22 -6.65 -25.61
CA ASP A 274 2.02 -7.85 -25.33
C ASP A 274 1.37 -8.78 -24.28
N GLY A 275 0.14 -8.48 -23.85
CA GLY A 275 -0.63 -9.30 -22.91
C GLY A 275 -0.76 -8.70 -21.52
N ALA A 276 -0.75 -9.57 -20.51
CA ALA A 276 -0.98 -9.24 -19.10
C ALA A 276 0.15 -8.39 -18.51
N GLU A 277 -0.11 -7.12 -18.19
CA GLU A 277 0.93 -6.18 -17.72
C GLU A 277 0.90 -5.98 -16.21
N HIS A 278 -0.29 -5.93 -15.60
CA HIS A 278 -0.40 -5.46 -14.21
C HIS A 278 -1.61 -6.05 -13.47
N SER A 279 -1.41 -6.34 -12.19
CA SER A 279 -2.40 -6.92 -11.27
C SER A 279 -2.66 -5.98 -10.10
N MET A 280 -3.93 -5.72 -9.80
CA MET A 280 -4.39 -4.81 -8.74
C MET A 280 -5.59 -5.41 -7.99
N ILE A 281 -5.89 -4.87 -6.80
CA ILE A 281 -7.11 -5.22 -6.04
C ILE A 281 -8.05 -4.03 -6.09
N MET A 282 -9.28 -4.24 -6.54
CA MET A 282 -10.33 -3.23 -6.60
C MET A 282 -10.66 -2.74 -5.19
N TYR A 283 -10.76 -1.42 -5.00
CA TYR A 283 -11.28 -0.85 -3.77
C TYR A 283 -12.62 -0.15 -4.01
N ARG A 284 -12.69 0.72 -5.02
CA ARG A 284 -13.91 1.47 -5.31
C ARG A 284 -14.12 1.62 -6.80
N TRP A 285 -15.30 1.24 -7.27
CA TRP A 285 -15.78 1.60 -8.58
C TRP A 285 -16.30 3.03 -8.59
N LEU A 286 -15.86 3.83 -9.57
CA LEU A 286 -16.29 5.21 -9.75
C LEU A 286 -16.99 5.31 -11.11
N PRO A 287 -18.32 5.12 -11.18
CA PRO A 287 -19.04 5.27 -12.44
C PRO A 287 -18.89 6.70 -12.97
N GLY A 288 -18.83 6.82 -14.29
CA GLY A 288 -18.77 8.12 -14.96
C GLY A 288 -20.07 8.90 -14.79
N ASP A 289 -19.94 10.21 -14.65
CA ASP A 289 -21.08 11.14 -14.63
C ASP A 289 -21.02 12.04 -15.88
N PRO A 290 -21.86 11.78 -16.90
CA PRO A 290 -21.84 12.54 -18.16
C PRO A 290 -21.96 14.06 -17.98
N ASP A 291 -22.62 14.51 -16.91
CA ASP A 291 -22.86 15.92 -16.61
C ASP A 291 -21.72 16.56 -15.79
N ALA A 292 -20.70 15.78 -15.41
CA ALA A 292 -19.58 16.29 -14.62
C ALA A 292 -18.83 17.41 -15.36
N SER A 293 -18.49 18.46 -14.60
CA SER A 293 -17.76 19.61 -15.11
C SER A 293 -16.31 19.26 -15.49
N ASN A 294 -15.69 18.36 -14.74
CA ASN A 294 -14.39 17.79 -15.05
C ASN A 294 -14.54 16.64 -16.05
N THR A 295 -13.83 16.71 -17.18
CA THR A 295 -13.94 15.74 -18.26
C THR A 295 -13.53 14.32 -17.86
N HIS A 296 -12.60 14.18 -16.91
CA HIS A 296 -12.19 12.85 -16.41
C HIS A 296 -13.28 12.19 -15.56
N ASP A 297 -14.13 12.98 -14.90
CA ASP A 297 -15.21 12.46 -14.05
C ASP A 297 -16.39 11.94 -14.88
N ARG A 298 -16.44 12.28 -16.18
CA ARG A 298 -17.46 11.78 -17.13
C ARG A 298 -17.30 10.33 -17.51
N TYR A 299 -16.17 9.74 -17.17
CA TYR A 299 -15.80 8.40 -17.56
C TYR A 299 -15.65 7.50 -16.35
N ASN A 300 -15.88 6.20 -16.57
CA ASN A 300 -15.70 5.19 -15.55
C ASN A 300 -14.22 5.08 -15.13
N ARG A 301 -14.01 5.05 -13.82
CA ARG A 301 -12.70 4.97 -13.16
C ARG A 301 -12.76 3.99 -12.01
N ALA A 302 -11.59 3.65 -11.47
CA ALA A 302 -11.48 2.83 -10.29
C ALA A 302 -10.46 3.41 -9.31
N ILE A 303 -10.72 3.27 -8.01
CA ILE A 303 -9.68 3.34 -6.99
C ILE A 303 -9.27 1.91 -6.68
N VAL A 304 -7.97 1.65 -6.70
CA VAL A 304 -7.40 0.32 -6.51
C VAL A 304 -6.26 0.36 -5.51
N PHE A 305 -6.05 -0.76 -4.82
CA PHE A 305 -4.79 -1.00 -4.15
C PHE A 305 -3.75 -1.48 -5.15
N ASN A 306 -2.58 -0.88 -5.07
CA ASN A 306 -1.47 -1.15 -5.96
C ASN A 306 -0.21 -1.40 -5.14
N GLY A 307 0.49 -2.50 -5.42
CA GLY A 307 1.79 -2.80 -4.84
C GLY A 307 2.85 -3.15 -5.89
N PRO A 308 4.03 -3.64 -5.45
CA PRO A 308 4.40 -3.81 -4.04
C PRO A 308 5.10 -2.60 -3.41
N TRP A 309 5.68 -1.65 -4.17
CA TRP A 309 6.64 -0.67 -3.61
C TRP A 309 6.27 0.80 -3.86
N PRO A 310 5.66 1.46 -2.87
CA PRO A 310 4.94 0.89 -1.73
C PRO A 310 3.53 0.39 -2.13
N VAL A 311 2.83 -0.25 -1.20
CA VAL A 311 1.37 -0.44 -1.31
C VAL A 311 0.69 0.93 -1.20
N THR A 312 -0.04 1.34 -2.24
CA THR A 312 -0.76 2.62 -2.30
C THR A 312 -2.17 2.49 -2.84
N LEU A 313 -2.96 3.55 -2.67
CA LEU A 313 -4.19 3.75 -3.44
C LEU A 313 -3.86 4.48 -4.75
N ARG A 314 -4.45 4.01 -5.85
CA ARG A 314 -4.32 4.63 -7.16
C ARG A 314 -5.67 4.83 -7.81
N LEU A 315 -5.80 5.94 -8.53
CA LEU A 315 -6.85 6.15 -9.50
C LEU A 315 -6.43 5.52 -10.84
N VAL A 316 -7.28 4.66 -11.39
CA VAL A 316 -7.15 4.07 -12.73
C VAL A 316 -8.26 4.62 -13.59
N ARG A 317 -7.91 5.20 -14.74
CA ARG A 317 -8.88 5.82 -15.66
C ARG A 317 -9.34 4.81 -16.70
N ILE A 318 -10.00 3.76 -16.23
CA ILE A 318 -10.37 2.55 -16.99
C ILE A 318 -10.82 2.86 -18.43
N HIS A 319 -11.83 3.73 -18.60
CA HIS A 319 -12.35 4.05 -19.93
C HIS A 319 -11.40 4.90 -20.79
N GLU A 320 -10.73 5.88 -20.20
CA GLU A 320 -9.81 6.76 -20.94
C GLU A 320 -8.55 5.99 -21.36
N ASP A 321 -8.00 5.17 -20.47
CA ASP A 321 -6.82 4.33 -20.72
C ASP A 321 -7.12 3.29 -21.81
N GLU A 322 -8.33 2.70 -21.84
CA GLU A 322 -8.71 1.76 -22.91
C GLU A 322 -8.80 2.45 -24.28
N LYS A 323 -9.44 3.63 -24.32
CA LYS A 323 -9.67 4.37 -25.56
C LYS A 323 -8.41 5.01 -26.13
N ASN A 324 -7.54 5.55 -25.26
CA ASN A 324 -6.44 6.43 -25.67
C ASN A 324 -5.07 5.73 -25.63
N ASP A 325 -4.89 4.75 -24.74
CA ASP A 325 -3.56 4.17 -24.46
C ASP A 325 -3.42 2.71 -24.92
N ASN A 326 -4.38 2.22 -25.71
CA ASN A 326 -4.43 0.84 -26.22
C ASN A 326 -4.25 -0.19 -25.10
N LYS A 327 -4.96 0.03 -24.00
CA LYS A 327 -5.01 -0.86 -22.84
C LYS A 327 -6.31 -1.64 -22.84
N ASP A 328 -6.30 -2.83 -22.28
CA ASP A 328 -7.49 -3.61 -22.01
C ASP A 328 -7.60 -3.83 -20.50
N PHE A 329 -8.81 -3.79 -19.96
CA PHE A 329 -9.06 -4.09 -18.56
C PHE A 329 -9.92 -5.34 -18.42
N TRP A 330 -9.48 -6.21 -17.52
CA TRP A 330 -10.23 -7.41 -17.15
C TRP A 330 -10.42 -7.43 -15.64
N LEU A 331 -11.55 -7.98 -15.22
CA LEU A 331 -11.94 -8.04 -13.83
C LEU A 331 -12.31 -9.48 -13.46
N GLY A 332 -11.64 -10.03 -12.46
CA GLY A 332 -12.00 -11.30 -11.86
C GLY A 332 -12.90 -11.06 -10.66
N LYS A 333 -14.16 -11.54 -10.73
CA LYS A 333 -15.11 -11.48 -9.62
C LYS A 333 -14.66 -12.41 -8.50
N VAL A 334 -14.49 -11.86 -7.30
CA VAL A 334 -14.22 -12.62 -6.06
C VAL A 334 -15.52 -12.73 -5.28
N ASP A 335 -15.86 -13.94 -4.82
CA ASP A 335 -17.09 -14.21 -4.07
C ASP A 335 -17.02 -13.86 -2.58
#